data_AF-A0A7R9I6F5-F1
#
_entry.id   AF-A0A7R9I6F5-F1
#
_cell.length_a   1.000
_cell.length_b   1.000
_cell.length_c   1.000
_cell.angle_alpha   90.00
_cell.angle_beta   90.00
_cell.angle_gamma   90.00
#
_symmetry.space_group_name_H-M   'P 1'
#
loop_
_entity.id
_entity.type
_entity.pdbx_description
1 polymer ?
#
loop_
_entity_poly.entity_id
_entity_poly.type
_entity_poly.pdbx_seq_one_letter_code
_entity_poly.pdbx_strand_id
1 'polypeptide(L)'
;MIVHLMSASSFNILERLCLVLNFMYRNSMANCDDYRVTLIQTLSSTNKVNPAIVFQELAKNVRCIILTSGTLTPIDTFKSELGTDFPIQLEANHVLSSSQLWVGTVPCGPNSKILNARFKNVNTYEFQDELGQLVLEVCNKVPYGVLVFLPSYKLLDMLVYRWQSTQLWDRLQMVKEMLTEPHKGSDLYYTMDYFYQAIRDFESLESLEAYTGKTGPCLLAVMRGKVAEGLDFSDNNARAIITVGIPFSNLNNLEVKLKMEYNDKNKNKGLLKGADWYRIQAFRVGGCVDGLEVITRPRREGGQVIWVVAGVEVLPGGGSEVKRKGESYGLRFREGVKYKGDPGGGKEE
;
A
#
# COMPACT_ATOMS: atom_id res chain seq x y z
N MET A 1 -27.39 -20.64 33.27
CA MET A 1 -28.40 -21.42 32.52
C MET A 1 -28.97 -20.66 31.31
N ILE A 2 -28.14 -19.92 30.55
CA ILE A 2 -28.53 -19.17 29.32
C ILE A 2 -27.67 -19.58 28.11
N VAL A 3 -26.58 -20.33 28.33
CA VAL A 3 -25.57 -20.64 27.31
C VAL A 3 -26.05 -21.63 26.23
N HIS A 4 -27.20 -22.29 26.42
CA HIS A 4 -27.73 -23.29 25.46
C HIS A 4 -28.88 -22.80 24.55
N LEU A 5 -29.30 -21.54 24.63
CA LEU A 5 -30.41 -21.00 23.81
C LEU A 5 -29.96 -20.19 22.59
N MET A 6 -28.66 -19.91 22.46
CA MET A 6 -28.14 -19.02 21.42
C MET A 6 -27.06 -19.70 20.60
N SER A 7 -27.10 -19.50 19.28
CA SER A 7 -25.98 -19.90 18.42
C SER A 7 -24.71 -19.13 18.80
N ALA A 8 -23.54 -19.74 18.58
CA ALA A 8 -22.25 -19.08 18.83
C ALA A 8 -22.15 -17.72 18.11
N SER A 9 -22.71 -17.63 16.90
CA SER A 9 -22.78 -16.39 16.11
C SER A 9 -23.61 -15.32 16.80
N SER A 10 -24.79 -15.68 17.32
CA SER A 10 -25.68 -14.77 18.03
C SER A 10 -25.07 -14.27 19.34
N PHE A 11 -24.39 -15.16 20.07
CA PHE A 11 -23.67 -14.80 21.29
C PHE A 11 -22.55 -13.79 21.01
N ASN A 12 -21.76 -14.03 19.95
CA ASN A 12 -20.68 -13.13 19.54
C ASN A 12 -21.20 -11.73 19.16
N ILE A 13 -22.35 -11.65 18.48
CA ILE A 13 -23.01 -10.38 18.14
C ILE A 13 -23.43 -9.63 19.40
N LEU A 14 -24.06 -10.32 20.36
CA LEU A 14 -24.51 -9.71 21.62
C LEU A 14 -23.35 -9.24 22.48
N GLU A 15 -22.28 -10.03 22.59
CA GLU A 15 -21.07 -9.65 23.30
C GLU A 15 -20.45 -8.38 22.70
N ARG A 16 -20.32 -8.31 21.37
CA ARG A 16 -19.84 -7.11 20.67
C ARG A 16 -20.77 -5.90 20.86
N LEU A 17 -22.08 -6.11 20.83
CA LEU A 17 -23.06 -5.04 21.07
C LEU A 17 -22.96 -4.50 22.50
N CYS A 18 -22.88 -5.38 23.50
CA CYS A 18 -22.71 -5.00 24.90
C CYS A 18 -21.39 -4.25 25.13
N LEU A 19 -20.30 -4.67 24.49
CA LEU A 19 -19.03 -3.95 24.50
C LEU A 19 -19.19 -2.52 23.97
N VAL A 20 -19.79 -2.36 22.78
CA VAL A 20 -20.04 -1.04 22.17
C VAL A 20 -20.89 -0.15 23.08
N LEU A 21 -21.99 -0.69 23.61
CA LEU A 21 -22.90 0.06 24.50
C LEU A 21 -22.18 0.46 25.80
N ASN A 22 -21.40 -0.44 26.41
CA ASN A 22 -20.66 -0.14 27.63
C ASN A 22 -19.70 1.04 27.44
N PHE A 23 -18.93 1.07 26.35
CA PHE A 23 -18.04 2.20 26.07
C PHE A 23 -18.77 3.48 25.66
N MET A 24 -19.90 3.35 24.95
CA MET A 24 -20.72 4.48 24.52
C MET A 24 -21.36 5.21 25.70
N TYR A 25 -21.88 4.48 26.69
CA TYR A 25 -22.53 5.06 27.88
C TYR A 25 -21.55 5.39 29.02
N ARG A 26 -20.26 5.02 28.89
CA ARG A 26 -19.23 5.36 29.87
C ARG A 26 -19.09 6.88 30.00
N ASN A 27 -18.80 7.34 31.21
CA ASN A 27 -18.56 8.76 31.53
C ASN A 27 -19.66 9.70 30.98
N SER A 28 -20.94 9.39 31.26
CA SER A 28 -22.08 10.20 30.84
C SER A 28 -22.14 10.44 29.32
N MET A 29 -21.92 9.38 28.54
CA MET A 29 -21.97 9.41 27.08
C MET A 29 -20.87 10.26 26.41
N ALA A 30 -19.75 10.51 27.09
CA ALA A 30 -18.63 11.29 26.56
C ALA A 30 -18.07 10.76 25.23
N ASN A 31 -18.20 9.45 24.98
CA ASN A 31 -17.71 8.80 23.77
C ASN A 31 -18.83 8.55 22.73
N CYS A 32 -20.05 9.04 22.94
CA CYS A 32 -21.19 8.70 22.09
C CYS A 32 -20.98 9.05 20.61
N ASP A 33 -20.33 10.19 20.33
CA ASP A 33 -20.00 10.60 18.96
C ASP A 33 -18.93 9.72 18.31
N ASP A 34 -18.05 9.08 19.10
CA ASP A 34 -17.00 8.19 18.62
C ASP A 34 -17.55 6.82 18.16
N TYR A 35 -18.76 6.47 18.60
CA TYR A 35 -19.49 5.26 18.19
C TYR A 35 -20.60 5.53 17.16
N ARG A 36 -20.80 6.80 16.75
CA ARG A 36 -21.84 7.17 15.78
C ARG A 36 -21.67 6.50 14.42
N VAL A 37 -20.42 6.29 13.98
CA VAL A 37 -20.09 5.56 12.73
C VAL A 37 -20.53 4.09 12.81
N THR A 38 -20.41 3.48 13.99
CA THR A 38 -20.80 2.09 14.23
C THR A 38 -22.32 1.88 14.16
N LEU A 39 -23.11 2.88 14.58
CA LEU A 39 -24.57 2.80 14.60
C LEU A 39 -25.25 3.14 13.26
N ILE A 40 -24.60 3.93 12.39
CA ILE A 40 -25.14 4.29 11.07
C ILE A 40 -25.03 3.12 10.08
N GLN A 41 -24.16 2.15 10.32
CA GLN A 41 -23.89 1.02 9.44
C GLN A 41 -24.66 -0.23 9.88
N THR A 42 -25.99 -0.16 9.88
CA THR A 42 -26.81 -1.37 9.98
C THR A 42 -26.62 -2.16 8.67
N LEU A 43 -25.98 -3.34 8.76
CA LEU A 43 -25.82 -4.39 7.72
C LEU A 43 -24.48 -4.54 6.95
N SER A 44 -23.34 -4.07 7.45
CA SER A 44 -22.06 -4.64 6.98
C SER A 44 -20.97 -4.68 8.06
N SER A 45 -20.40 -5.85 8.25
CA SER A 45 -19.65 -6.34 9.41
C SER A 45 -18.29 -5.70 9.72
N THR A 46 -18.19 -4.39 9.97
CA THR A 46 -17.03 -3.82 10.69
C THR A 46 -17.37 -2.59 11.52
N ASN A 47 -17.59 -2.78 12.83
CA ASN A 47 -17.65 -1.71 13.83
C ASN A 47 -16.25 -1.09 14.01
N LYS A 48 -15.89 -0.05 13.26
CA LYS A 48 -14.64 0.68 13.47
C LYS A 48 -14.90 1.93 14.31
N VAL A 49 -14.46 1.83 15.57
CA VAL A 49 -14.51 2.85 16.62
C VAL A 49 -13.23 3.70 16.54
N ASN A 50 -13.24 4.91 17.11
CA ASN A 50 -11.99 5.61 17.46
C ASN A 50 -11.05 4.67 18.25
N PRO A 51 -9.88 4.29 17.70
CA PRO A 51 -9.01 3.31 18.34
C PRO A 51 -8.46 3.79 19.69
N ALA A 52 -8.43 5.10 19.94
CA ALA A 52 -8.03 5.68 21.22
C ALA A 52 -8.83 5.14 22.40
N ILE A 53 -10.13 4.87 22.24
CA ILE A 53 -10.99 4.44 23.36
C ILE A 53 -10.55 3.08 23.89
N VAL A 54 -10.26 2.15 22.97
CA VAL A 54 -9.79 0.80 23.33
C VAL A 54 -8.34 0.85 23.79
N PHE A 55 -7.50 1.59 23.08
CA PHE A 55 -6.07 1.63 23.35
C PHE A 55 -5.74 2.34 24.67
N GLN A 56 -6.47 3.40 25.04
CA GLN A 56 -6.29 4.07 26.33
C GLN A 56 -6.59 3.16 27.52
N GLU A 57 -7.61 2.31 27.42
CA GLU A 57 -7.93 1.34 28.48
C GLU A 57 -6.79 0.31 28.61
N LEU A 58 -6.26 -0.16 27.48
CA LEU A 58 -5.09 -1.04 27.47
C LEU A 58 -3.88 -0.34 28.13
N ALA A 59 -3.57 0.88 27.70
CA ALA A 59 -2.44 1.67 28.18
C ALA A 59 -2.51 1.95 29.70
N LYS A 60 -3.71 2.11 30.27
CA LYS A 60 -3.90 2.29 31.72
C LYS A 60 -3.68 1.03 32.54
N ASN A 61 -3.94 -0.15 31.96
CA ASN A 61 -3.92 -1.43 32.68
C ASN A 61 -2.60 -2.18 32.58
N VAL A 62 -1.66 -1.72 31.76
CA VAL A 62 -0.35 -2.36 31.56
C VAL A 62 0.78 -1.47 32.05
N ARG A 63 1.89 -2.09 32.48
CA ARG A 63 3.06 -1.38 32.98
C ARG A 63 3.86 -0.68 31.89
N CYS A 64 3.91 -1.27 30.70
CA CYS A 64 4.68 -0.78 29.56
C CYS A 64 4.06 -1.29 28.25
N ILE A 65 3.95 -0.40 27.25
CA ILE A 65 3.61 -0.74 25.87
C ILE A 65 4.81 -0.36 25.01
N ILE A 66 5.27 -1.32 24.20
CA ILE A 66 6.30 -1.09 23.19
C ILE A 66 5.64 -1.28 21.83
N LEU A 67 5.62 -0.22 21.02
CA LEU A 67 5.13 -0.26 19.65
C LEU A 67 6.32 -0.30 18.69
N THR A 68 6.41 -1.34 17.88
CA THR A 68 7.49 -1.52 16.90
C THR A 68 6.89 -1.82 15.52
N SER A 69 7.28 -1.04 14.51
CA SER A 69 7.02 -1.35 13.10
C SER A 69 8.01 -0.58 12.22
N GLY A 70 8.34 -1.13 11.05
CA GLY A 70 9.25 -0.50 10.08
C GLY A 70 8.66 0.72 9.35
N THR A 71 7.35 0.95 9.48
CA THR A 71 6.58 1.91 8.67
C THR A 71 5.75 2.90 9.51
N LEU A 72 6.06 3.05 10.82
CA LEU A 72 5.32 3.93 11.74
C LEU A 72 5.44 5.43 11.45
N THR A 73 6.33 5.83 10.54
CA THR A 73 6.59 7.25 10.26
C THR A 73 5.43 7.88 9.48
N PRO A 74 4.93 9.07 9.88
CA PRO A 74 5.33 9.87 11.04
C PRO A 74 4.66 9.42 12.36
N ILE A 75 5.43 9.20 13.43
CA ILE A 75 4.96 8.63 14.70
C ILE A 75 3.87 9.49 15.38
N ASP A 76 3.93 10.81 15.27
CA ASP A 76 2.97 11.73 15.91
C ASP A 76 1.53 11.46 15.49
N THR A 77 1.35 10.96 14.27
CA THR A 77 0.03 10.63 13.72
C THR A 77 -0.52 9.31 14.28
N PHE A 78 0.33 8.43 14.81
CA PHE A 78 -0.11 7.27 15.61
C PHE A 78 -0.46 7.68 17.04
N LYS A 79 0.29 8.60 17.65
CA LYS A 79 0.00 9.10 19.00
C LYS A 79 -1.42 9.67 19.10
N SER A 80 -1.79 10.52 18.15
CA SER A 80 -3.10 11.18 18.12
C SER A 80 -4.25 10.19 17.87
N GLU A 81 -4.10 9.26 16.92
CA GLU A 81 -5.12 8.25 16.63
C GLU A 81 -5.31 7.25 17.80
N LEU A 82 -4.24 6.88 18.49
CA LEU A 82 -4.31 6.00 19.67
C LEU A 82 -4.63 6.75 20.98
N GLY A 83 -4.71 8.08 20.92
CA GLY A 83 -4.98 8.95 22.07
C GLY A 83 -4.06 8.69 23.27
N THR A 84 -2.81 8.28 23.02
CA THR A 84 -1.84 7.88 24.04
C THR A 84 -0.48 8.47 23.66
N ASP A 85 0.21 9.05 24.64
CA ASP A 85 1.56 9.57 24.41
C ASP A 85 2.61 8.47 24.54
N PHE A 86 3.64 8.57 23.70
CA PHE A 86 4.78 7.67 23.66
C PHE A 86 6.03 8.51 23.90
N PRO A 87 6.47 8.68 25.16
CA PRO A 87 7.54 9.61 25.50
C PRO A 87 8.92 9.16 24.99
N ILE A 88 9.10 7.85 24.81
CA ILE A 88 10.30 7.27 24.22
C ILE A 88 9.98 6.95 22.75
N GLN A 89 10.61 7.67 21.83
CA GLN A 89 10.51 7.45 20.40
C GLN A 89 11.90 7.16 19.85
N LEU A 90 12.00 6.13 19.02
CA LEU A 90 13.22 5.80 18.30
C LEU A 90 12.85 5.63 16.82
N GLU A 91 13.38 6.50 15.98
CA GLU A 91 13.37 6.34 14.53
C GLU A 91 14.79 5.96 14.12
N ALA A 92 14.97 4.70 13.73
CA ALA A 92 16.27 4.23 13.23
C ALA A 92 16.48 4.72 11.79
N ASN A 93 17.71 5.11 11.47
CA ASN A 93 18.07 5.37 10.08
C ASN A 93 17.99 4.09 9.26
N HIS A 94 17.81 4.27 7.96
CA HIS A 94 17.72 3.15 7.05
C HIS A 94 19.08 2.44 6.90
N VAL A 95 19.08 1.11 6.88
CA VAL A 95 20.32 0.30 6.85
C VAL A 95 20.90 0.15 5.43
N LEU A 96 20.12 0.43 4.38
CA LEU A 96 20.62 0.30 3.00
C LEU A 96 21.48 1.50 2.58
N SER A 97 22.60 1.19 1.93
CA SER A 97 23.44 2.16 1.23
C SER A 97 22.77 2.66 -0.06
N SER A 98 23.17 3.84 -0.53
CA SER A 98 22.64 4.40 -1.78
C SER A 98 22.98 3.64 -3.05
N SER A 99 23.94 2.73 -2.98
CA SER A 99 24.24 1.79 -4.07
C SER A 99 23.25 0.62 -4.15
N GLN A 100 22.49 0.33 -3.09
CA GLN A 100 21.61 -0.84 -3.04
C GLN A 100 20.17 -0.54 -3.49
N LEU A 101 19.75 0.73 -3.48
CA LEU A 101 18.39 1.14 -3.81
C LEU A 101 18.37 2.42 -4.64
N TRP A 102 17.78 2.34 -5.82
CA TRP A 102 17.37 3.50 -6.61
C TRP A 102 15.86 3.66 -6.59
N VAL A 103 15.37 4.87 -6.32
CA VAL A 103 13.94 5.20 -6.32
C VAL A 103 13.72 6.38 -7.25
N GLY A 104 12.76 6.27 -8.16
CA GLY A 104 12.43 7.34 -9.10
C GLY A 104 10.97 7.31 -9.56
N THR A 105 10.51 8.47 -10.04
CA THR A 105 9.19 8.62 -10.64
C THR A 105 9.30 8.60 -12.16
N VAL A 106 8.39 7.89 -12.84
CA VAL A 106 8.31 7.85 -14.31
C VAL A 106 7.01 8.54 -14.75
N PRO A 107 7.08 9.81 -15.19
CA PRO A 107 5.91 10.60 -15.56
C PRO A 107 5.39 10.28 -16.98
N CYS A 108 6.26 9.79 -17.85
CA CYS A 108 5.94 9.40 -19.23
C CYS A 108 6.51 8.01 -19.52
N GLY A 109 5.80 7.23 -20.31
CA GLY A 109 6.30 5.94 -20.77
C GLY A 109 7.22 6.04 -21.99
N PRO A 110 7.58 4.88 -22.58
CA PRO A 110 8.57 4.79 -23.65
C PRO A 110 8.18 5.52 -24.94
N ASN A 111 6.87 5.71 -25.20
CA ASN A 111 6.38 6.43 -26.38
C ASN A 111 6.08 7.90 -26.07
N SER A 112 6.65 8.44 -24.99
CA SER A 112 6.45 9.81 -24.53
C SER A 112 4.98 10.13 -24.19
N LYS A 113 4.15 9.11 -23.91
CA LYS A 113 2.78 9.34 -23.43
C LYS A 113 2.78 9.49 -21.92
N ILE A 114 1.95 10.42 -21.43
CA ILE A 114 1.87 10.72 -20.00
C ILE A 114 1.26 9.52 -19.28
N LEU A 115 1.99 8.98 -18.31
CA LEU A 115 1.48 8.00 -17.38
C LEU A 115 0.80 8.77 -16.25
N ASN A 116 -0.53 8.79 -16.26
CA ASN A 116 -1.34 9.39 -15.21
C ASN A 116 -2.36 8.37 -14.72
N ALA A 117 -2.12 7.80 -13.53
CA ALA A 117 -2.92 6.72 -12.97
C ALA A 117 -4.23 7.18 -12.30
N ARG A 118 -4.81 8.31 -12.75
CA ARG A 118 -6.15 8.74 -12.34
C ARG A 118 -7.22 7.77 -12.83
N PHE A 119 -8.29 7.60 -12.05
CA PHE A 119 -9.41 6.72 -12.40
C PHE A 119 -9.98 6.95 -13.81
N LYS A 120 -10.06 8.20 -14.28
CA LYS A 120 -10.51 8.51 -15.65
C LYS A 120 -9.53 8.01 -16.71
N ASN A 121 -8.24 8.17 -16.45
CA ASN A 121 -7.17 7.90 -17.41
C ASN A 121 -6.81 6.41 -17.47
N VAL A 122 -6.90 5.68 -16.36
CA VAL A 122 -6.61 4.23 -16.36
C VAL A 122 -7.56 3.43 -17.27
N ASN A 123 -8.75 3.97 -17.56
CA ASN A 123 -9.70 3.37 -18.50
C ASN A 123 -9.36 3.64 -19.97
N THR A 124 -8.38 4.49 -20.28
CA THR A 124 -7.99 4.75 -21.68
C THR A 124 -7.01 3.69 -22.16
N TYR A 125 -7.17 3.26 -23.41
CA TYR A 125 -6.21 2.32 -24.02
C TYR A 125 -4.80 2.91 -24.10
N GLU A 126 -4.67 4.24 -24.29
CA GLU A 126 -3.38 4.92 -24.29
C GLU A 126 -2.61 4.70 -22.98
N PHE A 127 -3.27 4.86 -21.82
CA PHE A 127 -2.62 4.59 -20.53
C PHE A 127 -2.25 3.11 -20.39
N GLN A 128 -3.17 2.22 -20.74
CA GLN A 128 -2.99 0.77 -20.57
C GLN A 128 -1.84 0.25 -21.45
N ASP A 129 -1.77 0.70 -22.70
CA ASP A 129 -0.73 0.31 -23.64
C ASP A 129 0.63 0.90 -23.24
N GLU A 130 0.66 2.18 -22.85
CA GLU A 130 1.89 2.85 -22.45
C GLU A 130 2.49 2.25 -21.17
N LEU A 131 1.64 1.93 -20.18
CA LEU A 131 2.08 1.22 -18.98
C LEU A 131 2.63 -0.17 -19.32
N GLY A 132 2.00 -0.89 -20.25
CA GLY A 132 2.48 -2.18 -20.73
C GLY A 132 3.86 -2.07 -21.40
N GLN A 133 4.09 -1.03 -22.20
CA GLN A 133 5.42 -0.78 -22.79
C GLN A 133 6.47 -0.47 -21.72
N LEU A 134 6.14 0.33 -20.70
CA LEU A 134 7.05 0.58 -19.58
C LEU A 134 7.43 -0.72 -18.87
N VAL A 135 6.44 -1.56 -18.53
CA VAL A 135 6.69 -2.86 -17.88
C VAL A 135 7.58 -3.73 -18.76
N LEU A 136 7.31 -3.78 -20.07
CA LEU A 136 8.13 -4.55 -21.00
C LEU A 136 9.58 -4.05 -21.07
N GLU A 137 9.79 -2.73 -21.09
CA GLU A 137 11.14 -2.17 -21.10
C GLU A 137 11.91 -2.52 -19.81
N VAL A 138 11.24 -2.46 -18.65
CA VAL A 138 11.83 -2.88 -17.37
C VAL A 138 12.14 -4.38 -17.39
N CYS A 139 11.21 -5.23 -17.84
CA CYS A 139 11.40 -6.67 -17.92
C CYS A 139 12.57 -7.08 -18.83
N ASN A 140 12.83 -6.33 -19.90
CA ASN A 140 13.98 -6.58 -20.80
C ASN A 140 15.33 -6.22 -20.17
N LYS A 141 15.35 -5.23 -19.26
CA LYS A 141 16.60 -4.70 -18.68
C LYS A 141 16.95 -5.32 -17.33
N VAL A 142 15.94 -5.76 -16.58
CA VAL A 142 16.10 -6.21 -15.20
C VAL A 142 15.99 -7.73 -15.13
N PRO A 143 17.03 -8.47 -14.74
CA PRO A 143 16.96 -9.91 -14.52
C PRO A 143 16.21 -10.27 -13.23
N TYR A 144 15.86 -11.56 -13.09
CA TYR A 144 15.14 -12.14 -11.96
C TYR A 144 13.74 -11.53 -11.73
N GLY A 145 13.30 -11.41 -10.47
CA GLY A 145 11.96 -11.01 -10.09
C GLY A 145 11.65 -9.52 -10.36
N VAL A 146 10.57 -9.28 -11.09
CA VAL A 146 9.94 -7.95 -11.26
C VAL A 146 8.56 -7.96 -10.62
N LEU A 147 8.26 -6.98 -9.77
CA LEU A 147 6.96 -6.85 -9.12
C LEU A 147 6.23 -5.60 -9.64
N VAL A 148 4.98 -5.74 -10.06
CA VAL A 148 4.14 -4.63 -10.52
C VAL A 148 2.93 -4.51 -9.61
N PHE A 149 2.92 -3.49 -8.74
CA PHE A 149 1.83 -3.24 -7.82
C PHE A 149 0.79 -2.29 -8.42
N LEU A 150 -0.47 -2.73 -8.40
CA LEU A 150 -1.63 -2.04 -8.95
C LEU A 150 -2.63 -1.70 -7.84
N PRO A 151 -3.33 -0.56 -7.90
CA PRO A 151 -4.23 -0.10 -6.83
C PRO A 151 -5.49 -0.96 -6.62
N SER A 152 -5.84 -1.86 -7.56
CA SER A 152 -7.02 -2.73 -7.42
C SER A 152 -6.99 -3.92 -8.37
N TYR A 153 -7.67 -5.01 -8.01
CA TYR A 153 -7.90 -6.15 -8.90
C TYR A 153 -8.62 -5.75 -10.19
N LYS A 154 -9.55 -4.80 -10.13
CA LYS A 154 -10.25 -4.31 -11.33
C LYS A 154 -9.29 -3.75 -12.38
N LEU A 155 -8.28 -2.98 -11.94
CA LEU A 155 -7.28 -2.46 -12.87
C LEU A 155 -6.34 -3.57 -13.35
N LEU A 156 -5.98 -4.52 -12.48
CA LEU A 156 -5.21 -5.70 -12.86
C LEU A 156 -5.91 -6.48 -13.99
N ASP A 157 -7.16 -6.88 -13.79
CA ASP A 157 -7.93 -7.65 -14.77
C ASP A 157 -8.06 -6.90 -16.11
N MET A 158 -8.27 -5.57 -16.04
CA MET A 158 -8.35 -4.70 -17.21
C MET A 158 -7.04 -4.64 -18.00
N LEU A 159 -5.91 -4.47 -17.31
CA LEU A 159 -4.60 -4.43 -17.95
C LEU A 159 -4.24 -5.79 -18.57
N VAL A 160 -4.47 -6.89 -17.86
CA VAL A 160 -4.25 -8.24 -18.36
C VAL A 160 -5.08 -8.48 -19.63
N TYR A 161 -6.37 -8.15 -19.59
CA TYR A 161 -7.24 -8.28 -20.77
C TYR A 161 -6.75 -7.45 -21.95
N ARG A 162 -6.40 -6.17 -21.72
CA ARG A 162 -5.89 -5.29 -22.77
C ARG A 162 -4.60 -5.84 -23.36
N TRP A 163 -3.65 -6.24 -22.53
CA TRP A 163 -2.34 -6.71 -22.98
C TRP A 163 -2.41 -8.06 -23.71
N GLN A 164 -3.35 -8.93 -23.36
CA GLN A 164 -3.65 -10.14 -24.14
C GLN A 164 -4.24 -9.76 -25.51
N SER A 165 -5.20 -8.82 -25.55
CA SER A 165 -5.83 -8.40 -26.81
C SER A 165 -4.86 -7.73 -27.79
N THR A 166 -3.79 -7.10 -27.30
CA THR A 166 -2.77 -6.42 -28.11
C THR A 166 -1.50 -7.24 -28.31
N GLN A 167 -1.48 -8.51 -27.88
CA GLN A 167 -0.29 -9.40 -27.89
C GLN A 167 0.90 -8.87 -27.08
N LEU A 168 0.70 -7.83 -26.26
CA LEU A 168 1.71 -7.30 -25.35
C LEU A 168 2.02 -8.31 -24.25
N TRP A 169 1.01 -9.04 -23.78
CA TRP A 169 1.17 -10.12 -22.80
C TRP A 169 2.09 -11.22 -23.31
N ASP A 170 1.95 -11.62 -24.58
CA ASP A 170 2.82 -12.65 -25.18
C ASP A 170 4.26 -12.16 -25.31
N ARG A 171 4.46 -10.88 -25.66
CA ARG A 171 5.79 -10.24 -25.68
C ARG A 171 6.43 -10.21 -24.30
N LEU A 172 5.66 -9.91 -23.27
CA LEU A 172 6.13 -9.99 -21.89
C LEU A 172 6.48 -11.43 -21.50
N GLN A 173 5.62 -12.39 -21.87
CA GLN A 173 5.78 -13.82 -21.58
C GLN A 173 7.02 -14.42 -22.27
N MET A 174 7.49 -13.85 -23.38
CA MET A 174 8.76 -14.24 -24.02
C MET A 174 9.99 -13.84 -23.19
N VAL A 175 9.89 -12.78 -22.38
CA VAL A 175 11.01 -12.21 -21.61
C VAL A 175 10.96 -12.60 -20.14
N LYS A 176 9.76 -12.78 -19.57
CA LYS A 176 9.52 -13.11 -18.16
C LYS A 176 8.39 -14.13 -18.03
N GLU A 177 8.40 -14.92 -16.95
CA GLU A 177 7.24 -15.73 -16.56
C GLU A 177 6.17 -14.80 -15.95
N MET A 178 5.10 -14.52 -16.70
CA MET A 178 4.07 -13.59 -16.27
C MET A 178 3.07 -14.26 -15.32
N LEU A 179 2.93 -13.67 -14.13
CA LEU A 179 2.06 -14.13 -13.08
C LEU A 179 1.14 -13.00 -12.61
N THR A 180 -0.06 -13.35 -12.15
CA THR A 180 -1.01 -12.41 -11.56
C THR A 180 -1.41 -12.88 -10.17
N GLU A 181 -1.62 -11.92 -9.27
CA GLU A 181 -2.19 -12.22 -7.96
C GLU A 181 -3.61 -12.78 -8.14
N PRO A 182 -3.91 -13.99 -7.64
CA PRO A 182 -5.23 -14.57 -7.79
C PRO A 182 -6.24 -13.80 -6.94
N HIS A 183 -7.53 -13.84 -7.32
CA HIS A 183 -8.59 -13.25 -6.49
C HIS A 183 -8.82 -14.05 -5.21
N LYS A 184 -8.74 -15.38 -5.27
CA LYS A 184 -8.90 -16.28 -4.11
C LYS A 184 -7.61 -16.39 -3.31
N GLY A 185 -7.72 -16.42 -1.99
CA GLY A 185 -6.55 -16.56 -1.10
C GLY A 185 -5.90 -17.94 -1.16
N SER A 186 -6.70 -18.99 -1.37
CA SER A 186 -6.24 -20.38 -1.48
C SER A 186 -5.22 -20.59 -2.61
N ASP A 187 -5.37 -19.83 -3.68
CA ASP A 187 -4.62 -20.05 -4.92
C ASP A 187 -3.26 -19.34 -4.89
N LEU A 188 -3.08 -18.41 -3.94
CA LEU A 188 -1.87 -17.61 -3.80
C LEU A 188 -0.63 -18.46 -3.55
N TYR A 189 -0.78 -19.55 -2.78
CA TYR A 189 0.31 -20.47 -2.49
C TYR A 189 0.92 -21.04 -3.78
N TYR A 190 0.08 -21.51 -4.70
CA TYR A 190 0.54 -22.07 -5.96
C TYR A 190 1.21 -21.01 -6.84
N THR A 191 0.62 -19.82 -6.97
CA THR A 191 1.23 -18.71 -7.73
C THR A 191 2.63 -18.37 -7.21
N MET A 192 2.82 -18.37 -5.90
CA MET A 192 4.12 -18.06 -5.29
C MET A 192 5.12 -19.20 -5.44
N ASP A 193 4.68 -20.45 -5.36
CA ASP A 193 5.57 -21.59 -5.62
C ASP A 193 6.12 -21.54 -7.05
N TYR A 194 5.26 -21.25 -8.05
CA TYR A 194 5.68 -21.01 -9.43
C TYR A 194 6.61 -19.80 -9.57
N PHE A 195 6.32 -18.69 -8.87
CA PHE A 195 7.17 -17.51 -8.88
C PHE A 195 8.60 -17.84 -8.42
N TYR A 196 8.74 -18.49 -7.26
CA TYR A 196 10.07 -18.84 -6.74
C TYR A 196 10.76 -19.92 -7.57
N GLN A 197 10.00 -20.83 -8.19
CA GLN A 197 10.58 -21.80 -9.12
C GLN A 197 11.17 -21.13 -10.35
N ALA A 198 10.46 -20.20 -10.98
CA ALA A 198 10.95 -19.46 -12.14
C ALA A 198 12.26 -18.68 -11.85
N ILE A 199 12.44 -18.22 -10.61
CA ILE A 199 13.70 -17.60 -10.17
C ILE A 199 14.82 -18.62 -10.10
N ARG A 200 14.61 -19.74 -9.41
CA ARG A 200 15.62 -20.80 -9.27
C ARG A 200 16.05 -21.38 -10.61
N ASP A 201 15.09 -21.56 -11.51
CA ASP A 201 15.35 -22.07 -12.86
C ASP A 201 16.27 -21.09 -13.62
N PHE A 202 15.97 -19.79 -13.57
CA PHE A 202 16.82 -18.78 -14.20
C PHE A 202 18.22 -18.68 -13.56
N GLU A 203 18.31 -18.70 -12.22
CA GLU A 203 19.61 -18.71 -11.50
C GLU A 203 20.49 -19.89 -11.94
N SER A 204 19.90 -21.07 -12.12
CA SER A 204 20.63 -22.26 -12.59
C SER A 204 21.16 -22.10 -14.02
N LEU A 205 20.35 -21.54 -14.93
CA LEU A 205 20.73 -21.37 -16.33
C LEU A 205 21.75 -20.25 -16.54
N GLU A 206 21.64 -19.16 -15.79
CA GLU A 206 22.60 -18.06 -15.82
C GLU A 206 24.00 -18.53 -15.39
N SER A 207 24.08 -19.38 -14.36
CA SER A 207 25.35 -19.95 -13.89
C SER A 207 26.06 -20.84 -14.93
N LEU A 208 25.31 -21.31 -15.94
CA LEU A 208 25.80 -22.17 -17.01
C LEU A 208 26.08 -21.39 -18.31
N GLU A 209 25.94 -20.06 -18.32
CA GLU A 209 26.07 -19.18 -19.51
C GLU A 209 25.23 -19.62 -20.72
N ALA A 210 24.21 -20.46 -20.51
CA ALA A 210 23.53 -21.20 -21.57
C ALA A 210 22.23 -20.53 -22.07
N TYR A 211 22.14 -19.20 -21.99
CA TYR A 211 20.84 -18.57 -21.81
C TYR A 211 20.32 -17.73 -23.00
N THR A 212 19.12 -18.08 -23.52
CA THR A 212 18.37 -17.31 -24.55
C THR A 212 16.85 -17.21 -24.28
N GLY A 213 16.37 -17.34 -23.03
CA GLY A 213 14.93 -17.48 -22.68
C GLY A 213 14.33 -16.39 -21.76
N LYS A 214 13.40 -16.76 -20.86
CA LYS A 214 12.71 -15.89 -19.85
C LYS A 214 13.47 -15.62 -18.54
N THR A 215 13.85 -14.38 -18.27
CA THR A 215 14.91 -14.02 -17.28
C THR A 215 14.40 -13.99 -15.84
N GLY A 216 13.51 -14.90 -15.47
CA GLY A 216 12.76 -14.92 -14.21
C GLY A 216 11.30 -14.46 -14.35
N PRO A 217 10.59 -14.31 -13.23
CA PRO A 217 9.16 -13.98 -13.22
C PRO A 217 8.87 -12.47 -13.18
N CYS A 218 7.68 -12.10 -13.65
CA CYS A 218 7.07 -10.79 -13.43
C CYS A 218 5.67 -10.98 -12.84
N LEU A 219 5.47 -10.47 -11.62
CA LEU A 219 4.21 -10.62 -10.88
C LEU A 219 3.43 -9.31 -10.86
N LEU A 220 2.22 -9.32 -11.42
CA LEU A 220 1.23 -8.27 -11.22
C LEU A 220 0.46 -8.55 -9.93
N ALA A 221 0.57 -7.66 -8.95
CA ALA A 221 -0.06 -7.79 -7.64
C ALA A 221 -0.87 -6.55 -7.28
N VAL A 222 -1.74 -6.66 -6.29
CA VAL A 222 -2.59 -5.56 -5.82
C VAL A 222 -2.01 -4.92 -4.56
N MET A 223 -1.98 -3.60 -4.53
CA MET A 223 -1.65 -2.82 -3.33
C MET A 223 -2.69 -3.10 -2.24
N ARG A 224 -2.26 -3.44 -1.02
CA ARG A 224 -3.14 -4.00 0.05
C ARG A 224 -3.76 -5.36 -0.32
N GLY A 225 -3.22 -6.02 -1.33
CA GLY A 225 -3.53 -7.39 -1.68
C GLY A 225 -2.81 -8.35 -0.73
N LYS A 226 -3.07 -9.64 -0.93
CA LYS A 226 -2.50 -10.68 -0.07
C LYS A 226 -0.99 -10.78 -0.23
N VAL A 227 -0.48 -10.45 -1.41
CA VAL A 227 0.95 -10.39 -1.72
C VAL A 227 1.65 -9.28 -0.92
N ALA A 228 0.97 -8.15 -0.75
CA ALA A 228 1.54 -6.96 -0.13
C ALA A 228 1.53 -7.01 1.41
N GLU A 229 0.71 -7.87 2.05
CA GLU A 229 0.51 -7.86 3.51
C GLU A 229 1.17 -9.04 4.25
N GLY A 230 2.00 -9.87 3.59
CA GLY A 230 2.60 -11.02 4.28
C GLY A 230 3.67 -11.82 3.55
N LEU A 231 4.16 -11.35 2.40
CA LEU A 231 5.23 -12.02 1.66
C LEU A 231 6.48 -11.16 1.64
N ASP A 232 7.62 -11.83 1.73
CA ASP A 232 8.94 -11.23 1.78
C ASP A 232 9.73 -11.61 0.52
N PHE A 233 10.24 -10.62 -0.22
CA PHE A 233 11.00 -10.83 -1.45
C PHE A 233 12.45 -10.38 -1.29
N SER A 234 13.30 -11.26 -0.77
CA SER A 234 14.74 -11.03 -0.65
C SER A 234 15.51 -11.22 -1.97
N ASP A 235 16.65 -10.53 -2.11
CA ASP A 235 17.63 -10.72 -3.19
C ASP A 235 17.02 -10.74 -4.61
N ASN A 236 17.12 -11.88 -5.31
CA ASN A 236 16.65 -12.06 -6.69
C ASN A 236 15.12 -12.16 -6.80
N ASN A 237 14.41 -12.29 -5.68
CA ASN A 237 12.95 -12.29 -5.63
C ASN A 237 12.33 -10.93 -5.97
N ALA A 238 13.08 -9.83 -5.82
CA ALA A 238 12.65 -8.51 -6.26
C ALA A 238 13.86 -7.65 -6.63
N ARG A 239 14.11 -7.51 -7.94
CA ARG A 239 15.15 -6.64 -8.52
C ARG A 239 14.58 -5.36 -9.12
N ALA A 240 13.31 -5.38 -9.53
CA ALA A 240 12.55 -4.18 -9.83
C ALA A 240 11.16 -4.23 -9.22
N ILE A 241 10.71 -3.06 -8.75
CA ILE A 241 9.35 -2.84 -8.27
C ILE A 241 8.77 -1.67 -9.04
N ILE A 242 7.59 -1.86 -9.61
CA ILE A 242 6.82 -0.82 -10.32
C ILE A 242 5.53 -0.60 -9.55
N THR A 243 5.39 0.58 -8.95
CA THR A 243 4.18 1.00 -8.24
C THR A 243 3.38 1.90 -9.18
N VAL A 244 2.15 1.50 -9.52
CA VAL A 244 1.29 2.26 -10.45
C VAL A 244 0.31 3.14 -9.68
N GLY A 245 0.53 4.44 -9.71
CA GLY A 245 -0.26 5.41 -8.97
C GLY A 245 -0.01 5.33 -7.46
N ILE A 246 -0.93 5.93 -6.70
CA ILE A 246 -0.90 5.95 -5.24
C ILE A 246 -2.15 5.20 -4.73
N PRO A 247 -2.04 4.30 -3.73
CA PRO A 247 -3.14 3.47 -3.22
C PRO A 247 -4.11 4.27 -2.34
N PHE A 248 -4.73 5.29 -2.92
CA PHE A 248 -5.80 6.05 -2.30
C PHE A 248 -7.04 5.18 -2.11
N SER A 249 -7.56 5.13 -0.88
CA SER A 249 -8.85 4.49 -0.60
C SER A 249 -9.96 5.19 -1.38
N ASN A 250 -10.98 4.46 -1.83
CA ASN A 250 -12.09 5.07 -2.58
C ASN A 250 -12.79 6.17 -1.76
N LEU A 251 -12.82 7.41 -2.26
CA LEU A 251 -13.54 8.52 -1.61
C LEU A 251 -15.04 8.30 -1.51
N ASN A 252 -15.63 7.46 -2.37
CA ASN A 252 -17.04 7.09 -2.28
C ASN A 252 -17.32 6.04 -1.21
N ASN A 253 -16.28 5.44 -0.60
CA ASN A 253 -16.45 4.59 0.56
C ASN A 253 -16.99 5.44 1.72
N LEU A 254 -18.17 5.07 2.23
CA LEU A 254 -18.82 5.76 3.33
C LEU A 254 -17.92 5.84 4.58
N GLU A 255 -17.14 4.79 4.87
CA GLU A 255 -16.22 4.77 6.02
C GLU A 255 -15.14 5.83 5.88
N VAL A 256 -14.59 6.02 4.68
CA VAL A 256 -13.57 7.04 4.41
C VAL A 256 -14.16 8.43 4.62
N LYS A 257 -15.35 8.69 4.08
CA LYS A 257 -16.05 9.98 4.27
C LYS A 257 -16.32 10.25 5.75
N LEU A 258 -16.91 9.30 6.45
CA LEU A 258 -17.27 9.44 7.87
C LEU A 258 -16.03 9.64 8.74
N LYS A 259 -14.93 8.92 8.47
CA LYS A 259 -13.67 9.10 9.21
C LYS A 259 -13.05 10.47 8.94
N MET A 260 -13.06 10.95 7.71
CA MET A 260 -12.60 12.30 7.37
C MET A 260 -13.42 13.37 8.10
N GLU A 261 -14.75 13.27 8.07
CA GLU A 261 -15.65 14.17 8.79
C GLU A 261 -15.46 14.12 10.32
N TYR A 262 -15.27 12.92 10.87
CA TYR A 262 -15.00 12.73 12.28
C TYR A 262 -13.69 13.43 12.69
N ASN A 263 -12.62 13.21 11.94
CA ASN A 263 -11.33 13.85 12.15
C ASN A 263 -11.45 15.38 12.04
N ASP A 264 -12.24 15.88 11.08
CA ASP A 264 -12.45 17.32 10.94
C ASP A 264 -13.21 17.96 12.10
N LYS A 265 -14.16 17.24 12.71
CA LYS A 265 -14.90 17.69 13.90
C LYS A 265 -14.08 17.61 15.19
N ASN A 266 -13.10 16.71 15.25
CA ASN A 266 -12.33 16.39 16.46
C ASN A 266 -10.88 16.91 16.43
N LYS A 267 -10.61 18.00 15.69
CA LYS A 267 -9.27 18.64 15.64
C LYS A 267 -8.77 19.08 17.02
N ASN A 268 -9.71 19.47 17.89
CA ASN A 268 -9.43 19.80 19.29
C ASN A 268 -8.85 18.62 20.11
N LYS A 269 -9.07 17.37 19.68
CA LYS A 269 -8.47 16.17 20.27
C LYS A 269 -7.06 15.87 19.72
N GLY A 270 -6.47 16.77 18.94
CA GLY A 270 -5.16 16.59 18.31
C GLY A 270 -5.19 15.70 17.06
N LEU A 271 -6.36 15.39 16.52
CA LEU A 271 -6.50 14.61 15.29
C LEU A 271 -6.15 15.45 14.05
N LEU A 272 -5.57 14.79 13.06
CA LEU A 272 -5.30 15.38 11.75
C LEU A 272 -6.60 15.76 11.04
N LYS A 273 -6.56 16.79 10.18
CA LYS A 273 -7.68 17.09 9.27
C LYS A 273 -7.99 15.89 8.39
N GLY A 274 -9.25 15.71 7.99
CA GLY A 274 -9.69 14.55 7.21
C GLY A 274 -8.87 14.36 5.92
N ALA A 275 -8.59 15.45 5.20
CA ALA A 275 -7.77 15.42 3.99
C ALA A 275 -6.32 14.98 4.25
N ASP A 276 -5.69 15.49 5.32
CA ASP A 276 -4.32 15.15 5.69
C ASP A 276 -4.21 13.70 6.15
N TRP A 277 -5.18 13.24 6.96
CA TRP A 277 -5.32 11.84 7.33
C TRP A 277 -5.44 10.95 6.09
N TYR A 278 -6.31 11.29 5.15
CA TYR A 278 -6.53 10.52 3.92
C TYR A 278 -5.26 10.40 3.06
N ARG A 279 -4.51 11.50 2.91
CA ARG A 279 -3.20 11.49 2.24
C ARG A 279 -2.21 10.58 2.96
N ILE A 280 -2.08 10.73 4.28
CA ILE A 280 -1.14 9.92 5.07
C ILE A 280 -1.52 8.44 5.03
N GLN A 281 -2.80 8.08 5.03
CA GLN A 281 -3.20 6.68 4.85
C GLN A 281 -2.77 6.12 3.49
N ALA A 282 -2.86 6.92 2.43
CA ALA A 282 -2.41 6.50 1.11
C ALA A 282 -0.88 6.34 1.06
N PHE A 283 -0.13 7.21 1.76
CA PHE A 283 1.33 7.13 1.83
C PHE A 283 1.86 6.09 2.81
N ARG A 284 1.14 5.78 3.89
CA ARG A 284 1.48 4.66 4.77
C ARG A 284 1.26 3.34 4.07
N VAL A 285 0.19 3.22 3.29
CA VAL A 285 0.01 2.06 2.43
C VAL A 285 0.99 2.07 1.27
N GLY A 286 1.37 3.24 0.76
CA GLY A 286 2.64 3.40 0.03
C GLY A 286 3.72 2.69 0.82
N GLY A 287 4.16 3.21 1.97
CA GLY A 287 5.16 2.62 2.88
C GLY A 287 5.07 1.12 3.16
N CYS A 288 3.87 0.58 3.33
CA CYS A 288 3.62 -0.84 3.60
C CYS A 288 3.63 -1.70 2.32
N VAL A 289 3.21 -1.16 1.18
CA VAL A 289 3.32 -1.78 -0.15
C VAL A 289 4.66 -1.46 -0.81
N ASP A 290 5.37 -0.48 -0.24
CA ASP A 290 6.61 0.05 -0.75
C ASP A 290 7.59 -1.08 -0.68
N GLY A 291 8.41 -1.13 -1.71
CA GLY A 291 9.61 -1.92 -1.68
C GLY A 291 10.42 -1.74 -0.40
N LEU A 292 10.21 -0.76 0.49
CA LEU A 292 10.99 -0.62 1.71
C LEU A 292 11.00 -1.88 2.60
N GLU A 293 9.90 -2.50 3.00
CA GLU A 293 9.97 -3.74 3.81
C GLU A 293 10.53 -4.93 3.00
N VAL A 294 10.29 -4.94 1.69
CA VAL A 294 10.79 -5.96 0.74
C VAL A 294 12.30 -5.78 0.41
N ILE A 295 12.83 -4.56 0.47
CA ILE A 295 14.16 -4.15 -0.01
C ILE A 295 15.11 -3.92 1.19
N THR A 296 14.60 -3.62 2.39
CA THR A 296 15.39 -3.26 3.60
C THR A 296 16.19 -4.38 4.23
N ARG A 297 16.04 -5.64 3.80
CA ARG A 297 16.85 -6.72 4.36
C ARG A 297 18.31 -6.65 3.91
N PRO A 298 19.27 -7.08 4.75
CA PRO A 298 20.67 -7.18 4.34
C PRO A 298 20.79 -8.07 3.11
N ARG A 299 21.10 -7.48 1.97
CA ARG A 299 21.36 -8.20 0.72
C ARG A 299 22.82 -8.57 0.64
N ARG A 300 23.13 -9.62 -0.12
CA ARG A 300 24.52 -9.91 -0.53
C ARG A 300 25.11 -8.66 -1.23
N GLU A 301 26.40 -8.43 -1.04
CA GLU A 301 27.11 -7.30 -1.66
C GLU A 301 26.83 -7.27 -3.18
N GLY A 302 26.41 -6.12 -3.70
CA GLY A 302 26.13 -5.90 -5.14
C GLY A 302 24.66 -6.00 -5.58
N GLY A 303 23.72 -6.37 -4.68
CA GLY A 303 22.30 -6.42 -5.02
C GLY A 303 21.62 -5.04 -5.10
N GLN A 304 21.48 -4.48 -6.31
CA GLN A 304 20.73 -3.24 -6.55
C GLN A 304 19.25 -3.49 -6.87
N VAL A 305 18.35 -2.71 -6.27
CA VAL A 305 16.92 -2.68 -6.61
C VAL A 305 16.54 -1.36 -7.25
N ILE A 306 15.74 -1.44 -8.30
CA ILE A 306 15.13 -0.29 -8.95
C ILE A 306 13.65 -0.22 -8.56
N TRP A 307 13.27 0.86 -7.90
CA TRP A 307 11.88 1.14 -7.59
C TRP A 307 11.37 2.33 -8.42
N VAL A 308 10.37 2.05 -9.24
CA VAL A 308 9.73 3.00 -10.13
C VAL A 308 8.32 3.29 -9.64
N VAL A 309 7.99 4.56 -9.47
CA VAL A 309 6.61 5.02 -9.27
C VAL A 309 6.10 5.61 -10.59
N ALA A 310 5.23 4.87 -11.27
CA ALA A 310 4.59 5.30 -12.51
C ALA A 310 3.23 5.94 -12.22
N GLY A 311 2.79 6.89 -13.04
CA GLY A 311 1.41 7.38 -12.95
C GLY A 311 1.18 8.57 -12.00
N VAL A 312 2.24 9.18 -11.45
CA VAL A 312 2.15 10.31 -10.51
C VAL A 312 2.53 11.61 -11.22
N GLU A 313 1.66 12.61 -11.14
CA GLU A 313 1.88 13.94 -11.73
C GLU A 313 2.86 14.74 -10.84
N VAL A 314 4.05 15.01 -11.37
CA VAL A 314 5.05 15.89 -10.74
C VAL A 314 4.79 17.31 -11.27
N LEU A 315 4.26 18.20 -10.43
CA LEU A 315 3.99 19.58 -10.83
C LEU A 315 5.30 20.35 -11.06
N PRO A 316 5.34 21.31 -12.01
CA PRO A 316 6.50 22.18 -12.18
C PRO A 316 6.75 22.96 -10.88
N GLY A 317 7.93 22.77 -10.27
CA GLY A 317 8.30 23.32 -8.95
C GLY A 317 8.00 22.41 -7.75
N GLY A 318 7.10 21.43 -7.92
CA GLY A 318 6.84 20.35 -6.99
C GLY A 318 7.66 19.12 -7.33
N GLY A 319 8.98 19.22 -7.26
CA GLY A 319 9.84 18.04 -7.41
C GLY A 319 9.50 16.99 -6.35
N SER A 320 9.19 15.77 -6.76
CA SER A 320 9.44 14.57 -5.95
C SER A 320 10.95 14.40 -5.87
N GLU A 321 11.56 15.19 -5.01
CA GLU A 321 12.98 15.16 -4.76
C GLU A 321 13.16 14.21 -3.57
N VAL A 322 13.73 13.02 -3.80
CA VAL A 322 14.31 12.22 -2.71
C VAL A 322 15.51 13.02 -2.20
N LYS A 323 15.26 14.04 -1.37
CA LYS A 323 16.32 14.86 -0.82
C LYS A 323 17.02 14.10 0.29
N ARG A 324 18.31 13.89 0.10
CA ARG A 324 19.26 13.68 1.19
C ARG A 324 19.16 14.84 2.17
N LYS A 325 18.51 14.61 3.30
CA LYS A 325 18.92 15.22 4.56
C LYS A 325 18.96 14.11 5.62
N GLY A 326 20.11 13.45 5.71
CA GLY A 326 20.44 12.52 6.81
C GLY A 326 19.83 11.11 6.75
N GLU A 327 19.85 10.43 5.59
CA GLU A 327 19.64 8.95 5.51
C GLU A 327 18.27 8.40 5.95
N SER A 328 17.19 8.98 5.41
CA SER A 328 15.87 8.35 5.38
C SER A 328 15.34 8.29 3.94
N TYR A 329 15.16 7.09 3.41
CA TYR A 329 14.43 6.84 2.16
C TYR A 329 12.93 6.95 2.43
N GLY A 330 12.47 8.17 2.72
CA GLY A 330 11.05 8.50 2.68
C GLY A 330 10.74 9.23 1.38
N LEU A 331 9.64 8.88 0.71
CA LEU A 331 9.04 9.74 -0.30
C LEU A 331 8.55 11.03 0.39
N ARG A 332 9.45 11.99 0.62
CA ARG A 332 9.07 13.35 1.03
C ARG A 332 8.73 14.15 -0.21
N PHE A 333 7.44 14.24 -0.50
CA PHE A 333 6.97 15.29 -1.40
C PHE A 333 7.15 16.64 -0.70
N ARG A 334 7.86 17.58 -1.33
CA ARG A 334 7.88 18.98 -0.88
C ARG A 334 6.45 19.48 -0.76
N GLU A 335 6.18 20.35 0.22
CA GLU A 335 4.94 21.13 0.28
C GLU A 335 4.68 21.73 -1.11
N GLY A 336 3.58 21.34 -1.76
CA GLY A 336 3.24 21.79 -3.12
C GLY A 336 2.84 20.71 -4.13
N VAL A 337 2.97 19.41 -3.81
CA VAL A 337 2.43 18.36 -4.68
C VAL A 337 0.91 18.30 -4.55
N LYS A 338 0.22 19.06 -5.42
CA LYS A 338 -1.23 19.02 -5.56
C LYS A 338 -1.63 17.89 -6.51
N TYR A 339 -2.43 16.96 -6.02
CA TYR A 339 -3.14 16.01 -6.86
C TYR A 339 -4.53 16.59 -7.19
N LYS A 340 -4.94 16.69 -8.46
CA LYS A 340 -6.32 17.09 -8.79
C LYS A 340 -7.27 15.96 -8.37
N GLY A 341 -7.93 16.15 -7.22
CA GLY A 341 -8.62 15.13 -6.40
C GLY A 341 -8.35 15.29 -4.89
N ASP A 342 -7.38 16.12 -4.55
CA ASP A 342 -7.11 16.64 -3.22
C ASP A 342 -8.29 17.48 -2.70
N PRO A 343 -8.92 17.12 -1.56
CA PRO A 343 -10.00 17.91 -0.97
C PRO A 343 -9.55 19.33 -0.56
N GLY A 344 -8.24 19.58 -0.46
CA GLY A 344 -7.66 20.90 -0.16
C GLY A 344 -7.28 21.74 -1.39
N GLY A 345 -7.40 21.19 -2.60
CA GLY A 345 -7.13 21.92 -3.83
C GLY A 345 -8.34 22.77 -4.21
N GLY A 346 -8.28 24.07 -3.93
CA GLY A 346 -9.28 25.03 -4.41
C GLY A 346 -9.56 24.84 -5.90
N LYS A 347 -10.84 24.92 -6.27
CA LYS A 347 -11.24 25.07 -7.67
C LYS A 347 -10.59 26.35 -8.19
N GLU A 348 -9.53 26.22 -8.98
CA GLU A 348 -9.14 27.31 -9.88
C GLU A 348 -9.97 27.14 -11.16
N GLU A 349 -10.65 28.23 -11.50
CA GLU A 349 -11.54 28.43 -12.66
C GLU A 349 -10.87 28.15 -14.00
#